data_AF-A0A2W4W7N7-F1
#
_entry.id   AF-A0A2W4W7N7-F1
#
_cell.length_a   1.000
_cell.length_b   1.000
_cell.length_c   1.000
_cell.angle_alpha   90.00
_cell.angle_beta   90.00
_cell.angle_gamma   90.00
#
_symmetry.space_group_name_H-M   'P 1'
#
loop_
_entity.id
_entity.type
_entity.pdbx_description
1 polymer ?
#
loop_
_entity_poly.entity_id
_entity_poly.type
_entity_poly.pdbx_seq_one_letter_code
_entity_poly.pdbx_strand_id
1 'polypeptide(L)'
;MSWQGSVLSAGLATLIGGTGVWLTEALIAPQASQAYTSRLDLFLARESGETYDTLLRRAEMAARAGAQRSFDQDLLITNVSVTVVVEGDGVTVPILALRVDRDEWRARPETTYWATYYRTAEMLLNLPASSLGL
;
A
#
# COMPACT_ATOMS: atom_id res chain seq x y z
N MET A 1 -17.64 16.14 82.16
CA MET A 1 -18.57 15.19 82.79
C MET A 1 -19.63 14.81 81.79
N SER A 2 -19.83 13.50 81.68
CA SER A 2 -20.79 12.74 80.87
C SER A 2 -22.23 13.24 80.95
N TRP A 3 -22.98 13.13 79.85
CA TRP A 3 -24.32 12.51 79.90
C TRP A 3 -24.88 12.15 78.52
N GLN A 4 -25.20 10.86 78.38
CA GLN A 4 -26.34 10.23 77.69
C GLN A 4 -26.54 10.42 76.17
N GLY A 5 -26.99 9.41 75.42
CA GLY A 5 -27.47 8.07 75.77
C GLY A 5 -27.64 7.21 74.51
N SER A 6 -27.80 5.92 74.72
CA SER A 6 -27.95 4.86 73.72
C SER A 6 -29.10 5.10 72.74
N VAL A 7 -28.91 4.70 71.47
CA VAL A 7 -29.96 4.05 70.69
C VAL A 7 -29.32 2.93 69.86
N LEU A 8 -29.62 1.69 70.23
CA LEU A 8 -29.46 0.52 69.36
C LEU A 8 -30.51 0.64 68.25
N SER A 9 -30.07 0.85 67.02
CA SER A 9 -30.94 0.76 65.84
C SER A 9 -30.44 -0.37 64.96
N ALA A 10 -31.14 -1.50 65.05
CA ALA A 10 -31.15 -2.51 64.02
C ALA A 10 -31.94 -1.95 62.82
N GLY A 11 -31.28 -1.83 61.67
CA GLY A 11 -31.89 -1.48 60.38
C GLY A 11 -30.94 -1.94 59.26
N LEU A 12 -31.06 -3.16 58.77
CA LEU A 12 -31.83 -3.58 57.58
C LEU A 12 -31.25 -3.04 56.25
N ALA A 13 -30.70 -4.00 55.48
CA ALA A 13 -30.43 -3.98 54.04
C ALA A 13 -29.45 -2.94 53.48
N THR A 14 -28.16 -3.29 53.43
CA THR A 14 -27.25 -2.75 52.40
C THR A 14 -27.54 -3.43 51.07
N LEU A 15 -28.31 -2.72 50.25
CA LEU A 15 -28.50 -2.93 48.82
C LEU A 15 -27.14 -3.12 48.11
N ILE A 16 -27.05 -4.17 47.31
CA ILE A 16 -25.98 -4.36 46.32
C ILE A 16 -26.15 -3.27 45.25
N GLY A 17 -25.47 -2.14 45.46
CA GLY A 17 -25.34 -1.07 44.47
C GLY A 17 -24.14 -1.38 43.59
N GLY A 18 -24.40 -1.94 42.41
CA GLY A 18 -23.38 -2.26 41.42
C GLY A 18 -22.58 -1.04 40.98
N THR A 19 -21.27 -1.16 41.07
CA THR A 19 -20.35 -0.42 40.21
C THR A 19 -19.59 -1.44 39.39
N GLY A 20 -20.31 -2.05 38.44
CA GLY A 20 -19.66 -2.68 37.30
C GLY A 20 -18.91 -1.57 36.58
N VAL A 21 -17.60 -1.47 36.83
CA VAL A 21 -16.71 -0.68 36.00
C VAL A 21 -16.72 -1.38 34.65
N TRP A 22 -17.61 -0.91 33.76
CA TRP A 22 -17.45 -1.14 32.34
C TRP A 22 -16.11 -0.51 31.99
N LEU A 23 -15.07 -1.34 31.93
CA LEU A 23 -13.86 -1.03 31.20
C LEU A 23 -14.34 -0.73 29.78
N THR A 24 -14.53 0.55 29.47
CA THR A 24 -14.58 0.99 28.09
C THR A 24 -13.24 0.59 27.51
N GLU A 25 -13.22 -0.55 26.82
CA GLU A 25 -12.19 -0.88 25.85
C GLU A 25 -12.18 0.31 24.88
N ALA A 26 -11.33 1.29 25.19
CA ALA A 26 -11.11 2.42 24.33
C ALA A 26 -10.69 1.83 23.01
N LEU A 27 -11.58 1.94 22.02
CA LEU A 27 -11.41 1.58 20.63
C LEU A 27 -9.99 1.94 20.19
N ILE A 28 -9.07 0.98 20.24
CA ILE A 28 -7.87 1.01 19.41
C ILE A 28 -8.36 0.57 18.03
N ALA A 29 -9.23 1.38 17.43
CA ALA A 29 -9.50 1.27 16.01
C ALA A 29 -8.16 1.58 15.33
N PRO A 30 -7.64 0.70 14.45
CA PRO A 30 -6.48 1.03 13.65
C PRO A 30 -6.77 2.39 13.02
N GLN A 31 -5.91 3.38 13.27
CA GLN A 31 -6.03 4.65 12.58
C GLN A 31 -5.90 4.29 11.11
N ALA A 32 -7.01 4.35 10.37
CA ALA A 32 -7.01 4.11 8.95
C ALA A 32 -6.13 5.22 8.36
N SER A 33 -4.84 4.93 8.22
CA SER A 33 -3.92 5.74 7.45
C SER A 33 -4.55 5.86 6.08
N GLN A 34 -5.10 7.04 5.78
CA GLN A 34 -5.74 7.32 4.52
C GLN A 34 -4.63 7.52 3.48
N ALA A 35 -3.95 6.42 3.12
CA ALA A 35 -3.02 6.40 2.01
C ALA A 35 -3.84 6.55 0.72
N TYR A 36 -4.05 7.78 0.28
CA TYR A 36 -4.70 8.05 -1.00
C TYR A 36 -3.73 7.63 -2.10
N THR A 37 -3.98 6.44 -2.64
CA THR A 37 -3.07 5.74 -3.54
C THR A 37 -3.54 5.89 -4.98
N SER A 38 -2.68 6.43 -5.83
CA SER A 38 -2.86 6.35 -7.28
C SER A 38 -2.27 5.05 -7.82
N ARG A 39 -3.03 4.32 -8.64
CA ARG A 39 -2.57 3.09 -9.30
C ARG A 39 -2.60 3.29 -10.81
N LEU A 40 -1.50 2.98 -11.46
CA LEU A 40 -1.31 3.19 -12.90
C LEU A 40 -0.69 1.94 -13.54
N ASP A 41 -1.32 1.45 -14.60
CA ASP A 41 -0.75 0.41 -15.44
C ASP A 41 -0.28 1.03 -16.76
N LEU A 42 1.00 0.88 -17.06
CA LEU A 42 1.67 1.41 -18.26
C LEU A 42 1.98 0.26 -19.21
N PHE A 43 1.49 0.35 -20.45
CA PHE A 43 1.71 -0.66 -21.47
C PHE A 43 2.80 -0.20 -22.44
N LEU A 44 3.82 -1.03 -22.64
CA LEU A 44 4.89 -0.83 -23.61
C LEU A 44 4.91 -2.00 -24.59
N ALA A 45 5.15 -1.70 -25.86
CA ALA A 45 5.46 -2.73 -26.85
C ALA A 45 6.98 -2.90 -26.94
N ARG A 46 7.44 -4.15 -27.03
CA ARG A 46 8.84 -4.47 -27.37
C ARG A 46 9.13 -4.01 -28.80
N GLU A 47 10.24 -3.30 -28.98
CA GLU A 47 10.69 -2.86 -30.30
C GLU A 47 11.45 -3.98 -31.03
N SER A 48 11.46 -3.95 -32.36
CA SER A 48 12.13 -4.98 -33.16
C SER A 48 13.64 -4.98 -32.91
N GLY A 49 14.21 -6.13 -32.53
CA GLY A 49 15.63 -6.27 -32.21
C GLY A 49 16.03 -5.64 -30.87
N GLU A 50 15.08 -5.19 -30.06
CA GLU A 50 15.34 -4.60 -28.75
C GLU A 50 15.83 -5.64 -27.74
N THR A 51 16.92 -5.32 -27.04
CA THR A 51 17.40 -6.15 -25.93
C THR A 51 16.56 -5.94 -24.68
N TYR A 52 16.49 -6.96 -23.81
CA TYR A 52 15.74 -6.85 -22.55
C TYR A 52 16.21 -5.68 -21.67
N ASP A 53 17.52 -5.41 -21.59
CA ASP A 53 18.06 -4.25 -20.85
C ASP A 53 17.60 -2.89 -21.41
N THR A 54 17.41 -2.80 -22.73
CA THR A 54 16.94 -1.56 -23.36
C THR A 54 15.46 -1.34 -23.10
N LEU A 55 14.67 -2.42 -23.22
CA LEU A 55 13.26 -2.45 -22.84
C LEU A 55 13.08 -2.06 -21.36
N LEU A 56 13.91 -2.64 -20.48
CA LEU A 56 13.83 -2.38 -19.04
C LEU A 56 14.14 -0.92 -18.71
N ARG A 57 15.16 -0.33 -19.31
CA ARG A 57 15.47 1.10 -19.14
C ARG A 57 14.32 2.00 -19.60
N ARG A 58 13.65 1.68 -20.72
CA ARG A 58 12.45 2.40 -21.17
C ARG A 58 11.30 2.25 -20.17
N ALA A 59 11.09 1.06 -19.64
CA ALA A 59 10.09 0.81 -18.61
C ALA A 59 10.35 1.62 -17.34
N GLU A 60 11.60 1.73 -16.90
CA GLU A 60 11.98 2.56 -15.75
C GLU A 60 11.72 4.05 -15.99
N MET A 61 12.02 4.55 -17.19
CA MET A 61 11.71 5.92 -17.59
C MET A 61 10.20 6.17 -17.63
N ALA A 62 9.44 5.23 -18.18
CA ALA A 62 7.98 5.30 -18.22
C ALA A 62 7.39 5.30 -16.80
N ALA A 63 7.85 4.42 -15.92
CA ALA A 63 7.42 4.37 -14.53
C ALA A 63 7.76 5.66 -13.77
N ARG A 64 8.96 6.22 -13.97
CA ARG A 64 9.35 7.51 -13.39
C ARG A 64 8.39 8.62 -13.83
N ALA A 65 8.15 8.73 -15.13
CA ALA A 65 7.26 9.75 -15.68
C ALA A 65 5.82 9.57 -15.18
N GLY A 66 5.34 8.33 -15.10
CA GLY A 66 4.01 8.00 -14.57
C GLY A 66 3.87 8.35 -13.09
N ALA A 67 4.89 8.06 -12.28
CA ALA A 67 4.89 8.39 -10.86
C ALA A 67 4.93 9.89 -10.61
N GLN A 68 5.84 10.60 -11.29
CA GLN A 68 5.92 12.05 -11.21
C GLN A 68 4.59 12.70 -11.59
N ARG A 69 4.02 12.32 -12.74
CA ARG A 69 2.73 12.83 -13.20
C ARG A 69 1.62 12.55 -12.18
N SER A 70 1.58 11.37 -11.57
CA SER A 70 0.56 11.03 -10.58
C SER A 70 0.64 11.96 -9.37
N PHE A 71 1.84 12.23 -8.86
CA PHE A 71 2.01 13.16 -7.75
C PHE A 71 1.71 14.61 -8.12
N ASP A 72 1.95 15.01 -9.36
CA ASP A 72 1.67 16.36 -9.86
C ASP A 72 0.18 16.59 -10.17
N GLN A 73 -0.56 15.53 -10.49
CA GLN A 73 -1.99 15.60 -10.86
C GLN A 73 -2.91 15.92 -9.68
N ASP A 74 -2.63 15.36 -8.50
CA ASP A 74 -3.42 15.61 -7.29
C ASP A 74 -2.52 15.63 -6.06
N LEU A 75 -2.58 16.74 -5.31
CA LEU A 75 -1.81 16.96 -4.09
C LEU A 75 -2.20 15.99 -2.95
N LEU A 76 -3.41 15.45 -2.99
CA LEU A 76 -3.90 14.50 -2.00
C LEU A 76 -3.29 13.11 -2.18
N ILE A 77 -2.75 12.78 -3.37
CA ILE A 77 -2.08 11.49 -3.60
C ILE A 77 -0.84 11.41 -2.69
N THR A 78 -0.87 10.49 -1.74
CA THR A 78 0.27 10.25 -0.84
C THR A 78 1.10 9.07 -1.32
N ASN A 79 0.48 8.14 -2.05
CA ASN A 79 1.09 6.89 -2.51
C ASN A 79 0.90 6.72 -4.01
N VAL A 80 1.93 6.20 -4.68
CA VAL A 80 1.84 5.82 -6.10
C VAL A 80 2.26 4.38 -6.27
N SER A 81 1.47 3.62 -7.03
CA SER A 81 1.77 2.26 -7.48
C SER A 81 1.71 2.22 -9.01
N VAL A 82 2.86 2.10 -9.66
CA VAL A 82 2.95 1.94 -11.12
C VAL A 82 3.29 0.48 -11.45
N THR A 83 2.55 -0.14 -12.36
CA THR A 83 2.92 -1.42 -12.98
C THR A 83 3.27 -1.15 -14.43
N VAL A 84 4.43 -1.62 -14.89
CA VAL A 84 4.78 -1.59 -16.31
C VAL A 84 4.62 -2.98 -16.89
N VAL A 85 3.73 -3.07 -17.86
CA VAL A 85 3.38 -4.27 -18.60
C VAL A 85 3.96 -4.16 -20.00
N VAL A 86 4.63 -5.22 -20.45
CA VAL A 86 5.17 -5.29 -21.81
C VAL A 86 4.43 -6.34 -22.62
N GLU A 87 4.13 -5.99 -23.85
CA GLU A 87 3.72 -6.91 -24.90
C GLU A 87 4.89 -7.19 -25.85
N GLY A 88 5.19 -8.47 -26.09
CA GLY A 88 6.20 -8.91 -27.06
C GLY A 88 5.86 -10.30 -27.59
N ASP A 89 5.95 -10.49 -28.90
CA ASP A 89 5.73 -11.77 -29.59
C ASP A 89 4.43 -12.51 -29.18
N GLY A 90 3.36 -11.77 -28.91
CA GLY A 90 2.05 -12.30 -28.50
C GLY A 90 1.91 -12.58 -26.99
N VAL A 91 2.92 -12.24 -26.19
CA VAL A 91 2.96 -12.44 -24.74
C VAL A 91 2.88 -11.09 -24.04
N THR A 92 1.96 -10.97 -23.07
CA THR A 92 1.80 -9.76 -22.24
C THR A 92 2.18 -10.08 -20.80
N VAL A 93 3.24 -9.43 -20.29
CA VAL A 93 3.76 -9.68 -18.94
C VAL A 93 4.17 -8.41 -18.21
N PRO A 94 3.92 -8.33 -16.89
CA PRO A 94 4.51 -7.26 -16.07
C PRO A 94 6.01 -7.47 -15.94
N ILE A 95 6.80 -6.42 -16.17
CA ILE A 95 8.27 -6.47 -16.07
C ILE A 95 8.80 -5.69 -14.86
N LEU A 96 8.05 -4.69 -14.41
CA LEU A 96 8.44 -3.76 -13.34
C LEU A 96 7.19 -3.32 -12.56
N ALA A 97 7.29 -3.27 -11.24
CA ALA A 97 6.35 -2.56 -10.38
C ALA A 97 7.11 -1.53 -9.54
N LEU A 98 6.60 -0.30 -9.45
CA LEU A 98 7.11 0.76 -8.59
C LEU A 98 6.06 1.11 -7.54
N ARG A 99 6.44 1.15 -6.28
CA ARG A 99 5.57 1.60 -5.18
C ARG A 99 6.36 2.55 -4.29
N VAL A 100 5.84 3.75 -4.10
CA VAL A 100 6.56 4.81 -3.38
C VAL A 100 5.60 5.83 -2.77
N ASP A 101 5.96 6.34 -1.60
CA ASP A 101 5.30 7.48 -0.96
C ASP A 101 5.79 8.81 -1.53
N ARG A 102 4.98 9.87 -1.43
CA ARG A 102 5.33 11.21 -1.94
C ARG A 102 6.63 11.76 -1.34
N ASP A 103 6.81 11.59 -0.03
CA ASP A 103 7.98 12.14 0.66
C ASP A 103 9.26 11.38 0.28
N GLU A 104 9.16 10.06 0.14
CA GLU A 104 10.25 9.21 -0.37
C GLU A 104 10.60 9.56 -1.81
N TRP A 105 9.59 9.76 -2.66
CA TRP A 105 9.76 10.15 -4.05
C TRP A 105 10.44 11.52 -4.18
N ARG A 106 10.05 12.49 -3.35
CA ARG A 106 10.71 13.81 -3.29
C ARG A 106 12.17 13.72 -2.86
N ALA A 107 12.49 12.81 -1.93
CA ALA A 107 13.85 12.59 -1.48
C ALA A 107 14.70 11.87 -2.55
N ARG A 108 14.12 10.89 -3.27
CA ARG A 108 14.79 10.11 -4.31
C ARG A 108 13.83 9.79 -5.47
N PRO A 109 13.75 10.63 -6.52
CA PRO A 109 12.83 10.45 -7.65
C PRO A 109 13.39 9.46 -8.69
N GLU A 110 13.99 8.37 -8.21
CA GLU A 110 14.65 7.38 -9.04
C GLU A 110 13.96 6.02 -8.92
N THR A 111 13.49 5.50 -10.07
CA THR A 111 12.70 4.27 -10.14
C THR A 111 13.41 3.08 -9.49
N THR A 112 14.71 2.92 -9.71
CA THR A 112 15.50 1.77 -9.26
C THR A 112 15.48 1.54 -7.75
N TYR A 113 15.30 2.59 -6.93
CA TYR A 113 15.22 2.43 -5.46
C TYR A 113 13.89 1.85 -4.98
N TRP A 114 12.82 2.04 -5.76
CA TRP A 114 11.44 1.71 -5.38
C TRP A 114 10.85 0.59 -6.25
N ALA A 115 11.65 0.13 -7.22
CA ALA A 115 11.26 -0.85 -8.21
C ALA A 115 11.40 -2.27 -7.69
N THR A 116 10.37 -3.07 -7.98
CA THR A 116 10.39 -4.53 -7.95
C THR A 116 10.42 -5.04 -9.39
N TYR A 117 11.47 -5.80 -9.73
CA TYR A 117 11.66 -6.37 -11.06
C TYR A 117 11.14 -7.80 -11.13
N TYR A 118 10.31 -8.09 -12.13
CA TYR A 118 9.78 -9.44 -12.34
C TYR A 118 10.77 -10.26 -13.18
N ARG A 119 11.65 -11.01 -12.51
CA ARG A 119 12.71 -11.81 -13.18
C ARG A 119 12.19 -12.81 -14.22
N THR A 120 11.00 -13.37 -14.01
CA THR A 120 10.38 -14.32 -14.94
C THR A 120 9.99 -13.67 -16.27
N ALA A 121 9.81 -12.35 -16.31
CA ALA A 121 9.32 -11.66 -17.49
C ALA A 121 10.30 -11.72 -18.67
N GLU A 122 11.62 -11.72 -18.40
CA GLU A 122 12.63 -11.89 -19.46
C GLU A 122 12.48 -13.23 -20.17
N MET A 123 12.31 -14.31 -19.40
CA MET A 123 12.12 -15.65 -19.96
C MET A 123 10.85 -15.72 -20.79
N LEU A 124 9.74 -15.17 -20.27
CA LEU A 124 8.45 -15.20 -20.96
C LEU A 124 8.43 -14.38 -22.25
N LEU A 125 9.12 -13.23 -22.27
CA LEU A 125 9.21 -12.39 -23.48
C LEU A 125 10.15 -12.95 -24.54
N ASN A 126 11.04 -13.89 -24.18
CA ASN A 126 11.94 -14.54 -25.14
C ASN A 126 11.41 -15.91 -25.61
N LEU A 127 10.28 -16.37 -25.07
CA LEU A 127 9.60 -17.57 -25.54
C LEU A 127 8.74 -17.21 -26.76
N PRO A 128 8.78 -18.00 -27.85
CA PRO A 128 7.83 -17.82 -28.93
C PRO A 128 6.42 -18.16 -28.42
N ALA A 129 5.38 -17.40 -28.81
CA ALA A 129 4.00 -17.66 -28.38
C ALA A 129 3.54 -19.11 -28.63
N SER A 130 4.04 -19.76 -29.69
CA SER A 130 3.78 -21.18 -30.00
C SER A 130 4.27 -22.16 -28.94
N SER A 131 5.22 -21.76 -28.08
CA SER A 131 5.71 -22.59 -26.97
C SER A 131 4.87 -22.49 -25.70
N LEU A 132 3.94 -21.52 -25.62
CA LEU A 132 3.05 -21.32 -24.48
C LEU A 132 1.73 -22.09 -24.60
N GLY A 133 1.55 -22.89 -25.65
CA GLY A 133 0.35 -23.72 -25.85
C GLY A 133 -0.93 -22.92 -26.11
N LEU A 134 -0.79 -21.65 -26.54
CA LEU A 134 -1.87 -20.76 -26.96
C LEU A 134 -2.05 -20.80 -28.49
#